data_AF-A0A2V8CNU2-F1
#
_entry.id   AF-A0A2V8CNU2-F1
#
_cell.length_a   1.000
_cell.length_b   1.000
_cell.length_c   1.000
_cell.angle_alpha   90.00
_cell.angle_beta   90.00
_cell.angle_gamma   90.00
#
_symmetry.space_group_name_H-M   'P 1'
#
loop_
_entity.id
_entity.type
_entity.pdbx_description
1 polymer ?
#
loop_
_entity_poly.entity_id
_entity_poly.type
_entity_poly.pdbx_seq_one_letter_code
_entity_poly.pdbx_strand_id
1 'polypeptide(L)'
;ERFDQVHGDVGVYAQDSWTLKRMTVNYGARFEHLATGIPVETSPAGRFTAARTFGPIDMPTWNSVSPRGGLVYDVFGNQKTAAKFSIGRYEQAGTTGFSESYNPLQLTTASVSWTDLNVDGIPQGELGCTYLTSGCEINLAQLPKGFGVASLANFDPNIKRMYNIETAISLQQELRPGVSVQGGWYHRDFHNLRRRVNTLQTFADYTPFTM
;
A
#
# COMPACT_ATOMS: atom_id res chain seq x y z
N GLU A 1 24.53 -0.20 0.35
CA GLU A 1 23.33 0.06 1.18
C GLU A 1 22.26 0.66 0.31
N ARG A 2 21.00 0.25 0.50
CA ARG A 2 19.86 0.73 -0.28
C ARG A 2 19.30 1.98 0.41
N PHE A 3 19.28 3.11 -0.30
CA PHE A 3 18.67 4.35 0.18
C PHE A 3 17.28 4.46 -0.45
N ASP A 4 16.26 4.17 0.34
CA ASP A 4 14.86 4.44 -0.03
C ASP A 4 14.71 5.97 -0.30
N GLN A 5 14.36 6.35 -1.52
CA GLN A 5 14.23 7.77 -1.90
C GLN A 5 12.86 8.31 -1.50
N VAL A 6 12.76 8.85 -0.29
CA VAL A 6 11.73 9.83 0.05
C VAL A 6 12.28 11.21 -0.31
N HIS A 7 11.83 11.76 -1.44
CA HIS A 7 12.23 13.10 -1.88
C HIS A 7 11.59 14.19 -1.02
N GLY A 8 10.41 13.94 -0.47
CA GLY A 8 9.75 14.81 0.49
C GLY A 8 8.54 14.14 1.12
N ASP A 9 8.46 14.17 2.46
CA ASP A 9 7.25 13.88 3.22
C ASP A 9 7.05 15.02 4.22
N VAL A 10 6.23 15.99 3.84
CA VAL A 10 5.98 17.20 4.63
C VAL A 10 4.51 17.27 5.00
N GLY A 11 4.24 17.35 6.30
CA GLY A 11 2.89 17.54 6.82
C GLY A 11 2.76 18.83 7.61
N VAL A 12 1.76 19.66 7.27
CA VAL A 12 1.40 20.86 8.03
C VAL A 12 -0.05 20.71 8.47
N TYR A 13 -0.35 21.06 9.72
CA TYR A 13 -1.71 20.94 10.25
C TYR A 13 -2.11 22.16 11.06
N ALA A 14 -3.41 22.43 11.07
CA ALA A 14 -4.04 23.39 11.95
C ALA A 14 -5.33 22.76 12.49
N GLN A 15 -5.60 23.01 13.76
CA GLN A 15 -6.80 22.52 14.43
C GLN A 15 -7.23 23.50 15.51
N ASP A 16 -8.53 23.51 15.78
CA ASP A 16 -9.14 24.36 16.78
C ASP A 16 -10.33 23.65 17.44
N SER A 17 -10.71 24.11 18.62
CA SER A 17 -11.80 23.55 19.41
C SER A 17 -12.58 24.65 20.09
N TRP A 18 -13.86 24.77 19.75
CA TRP A 18 -14.75 25.78 20.31
C TRP A 18 -15.82 25.11 21.14
N THR A 19 -16.01 25.60 22.37
CA THR A 19 -17.12 25.18 23.23
C THR A 19 -18.08 26.34 23.43
N LEU A 20 -19.30 26.18 22.93
CA LEU A 20 -20.39 27.13 23.12
C LEU A 20 -21.51 26.44 23.90
N LYS A 21 -21.65 26.83 25.18
CA LYS A 21 -22.63 26.27 26.11
C LYS A 21 -22.50 24.74 26.21
N ARG A 22 -23.40 24.03 25.54
CA ARG A 22 -23.55 22.56 25.59
C ARG A 22 -22.96 21.87 24.37
N MET A 23 -22.34 22.62 23.47
CA MET A 23 -21.83 22.13 22.20
C MET A 23 -20.34 22.41 22.07
N THR A 24 -19.54 21.37 21.85
CA THR A 24 -18.13 21.47 21.50
C THR A 24 -17.95 21.06 20.05
N VAL A 25 -17.38 21.94 19.24
CA VAL A 25 -17.01 21.68 17.85
C VAL A 25 -15.49 21.60 17.78
N ASN A 26 -14.97 20.52 17.22
CA ASN A 26 -13.57 20.37 16.88
C ASN A 26 -13.45 20.37 15.37
N TYR A 27 -12.52 21.13 14.82
CA TYR A 27 -12.25 21.11 13.40
C TYR A 27 -10.76 21.32 13.15
N GLY A 28 -10.28 20.76 12.05
CA GLY A 28 -8.90 20.91 11.64
C GLY A 28 -8.67 20.34 10.26
N ALA A 29 -7.52 20.63 9.71
CA ALA A 29 -7.07 20.06 8.46
C ALA A 29 -5.57 19.83 8.50
N ARG A 30 -5.15 18.80 7.77
CA ARG A 30 -3.74 18.50 7.55
C ARG A 30 -3.45 18.51 6.07
N PHE A 31 -2.51 19.34 5.65
CA PHE A 31 -1.88 19.25 4.34
C PHE A 31 -0.72 18.27 4.40
N GLU A 32 -0.57 17.44 3.37
CA GLU A 32 0.56 16.55 3.18
C GLU A 32 1.12 16.69 1.76
N HIS A 33 2.43 16.80 1.65
CA HIS A 33 3.20 16.69 0.41
C HIS A 33 4.05 15.43 0.49
N LEU A 34 3.76 14.45 -0.37
CA LEU A 34 4.48 13.20 -0.46
C LEU A 34 5.07 13.01 -1.85
N ALA A 35 6.39 12.91 -1.92
CA ALA A 35 7.18 12.63 -3.11
C ALA A 35 8.17 11.51 -2.77
N THR A 36 8.09 10.41 -3.52
CA THR A 36 8.98 9.26 -3.40
C THR A 36 9.58 8.91 -4.76
N GLY A 37 10.58 8.06 -4.78
CA GLY A 37 11.21 7.57 -5.99
C GLY A 37 11.89 6.23 -5.77
N ILE A 38 12.42 5.69 -6.85
CA ILE A 38 13.32 4.53 -6.85
C ILE A 38 14.69 5.07 -7.28
N PRO A 39 15.76 4.86 -6.49
CA PRO A 39 17.09 5.29 -6.87
C PRO A 39 17.63 4.49 -8.07
N VAL A 40 18.79 4.91 -8.58
CA VAL A 40 19.61 4.01 -9.39
C VAL A 40 19.97 2.80 -8.55
N GLU A 41 19.67 1.61 -9.07
CA GLU A 41 20.03 0.36 -8.45
C GLU A 41 20.79 -0.53 -9.42
N THR A 42 21.80 -1.23 -8.90
CA THR A 42 22.65 -2.12 -9.68
C THR A 42 22.75 -3.45 -8.98
N SER A 43 22.60 -4.54 -9.74
CA SER A 43 22.75 -5.91 -9.29
C SER A 43 23.84 -6.57 -10.13
N PRO A 44 24.90 -7.14 -9.50
CA PRO A 44 25.93 -7.86 -10.23
C PRO A 44 25.36 -9.14 -10.85
N ALA A 45 26.12 -9.74 -11.77
CA ALA A 45 25.73 -11.02 -12.36
C ALA A 45 25.66 -12.10 -11.26
N GLY A 46 24.54 -12.84 -11.25
CA GLY A 46 24.38 -14.05 -10.45
C GLY A 46 24.35 -15.28 -11.34
N ARG A 47 24.17 -16.45 -10.74
CA ARG A 47 24.09 -17.75 -11.43
C ARG A 47 23.02 -17.80 -12.53
N PHE A 48 21.88 -17.11 -12.32
CA PHE A 48 20.71 -17.22 -13.20
C PHE A 48 20.35 -15.92 -13.92
N THR A 49 21.10 -14.83 -13.71
CA THR A 49 20.81 -13.53 -14.36
C THR A 49 22.08 -12.73 -14.53
N ALA A 50 22.25 -12.12 -15.71
CA ALA A 50 23.36 -11.20 -15.98
C ALA A 50 23.32 -9.95 -15.07
N ALA A 51 24.45 -9.25 -15.01
CA ALA A 51 24.54 -7.95 -14.33
C ALA A 51 23.58 -6.96 -14.98
N ARG A 52 22.93 -6.13 -14.16
CA ARG A 52 21.88 -5.21 -14.60
C ARG A 52 21.86 -3.96 -13.72
N THR A 53 21.59 -2.84 -14.37
CA THR A 53 21.45 -1.53 -13.74
C THR A 53 20.18 -0.89 -14.24
N PHE A 54 19.39 -0.33 -13.34
CA PHE A 54 18.20 0.42 -13.67
C PHE A 54 18.36 1.86 -13.22
N GLY A 55 17.93 2.78 -14.09
CA GLY A 55 17.93 4.21 -13.79
C GLY A 55 16.92 4.56 -12.69
N PRO A 56 16.97 5.80 -12.19
CA PRO A 56 16.02 6.25 -11.19
C PRO A 56 14.61 6.34 -11.78
N ILE A 57 13.59 6.13 -10.95
CA ILE A 57 12.18 6.28 -11.32
C ILE A 57 11.52 7.23 -10.32
N ASP A 58 11.16 8.43 -10.77
CA ASP A 58 10.38 9.37 -9.97
C ASP A 58 8.94 8.88 -9.84
N MET A 59 8.44 8.78 -8.60
CA MET A 59 7.03 8.44 -8.37
C MET A 59 6.17 9.69 -8.39
N PRO A 60 4.85 9.54 -8.59
CA PRO A 60 3.90 10.64 -8.51
C PRO A 60 4.02 11.38 -7.19
N THR A 61 4.08 12.71 -7.28
CA THR A 61 4.02 13.59 -6.12
C THR A 61 2.56 13.85 -5.77
N TRP A 62 2.17 13.57 -4.53
CA TRP A 62 0.81 13.80 -4.04
C TRP A 62 0.78 14.96 -3.04
N ASN A 63 -0.06 15.94 -3.36
CA ASN A 63 -0.44 17.02 -2.45
C ASN A 63 -1.87 16.76 -1.99
N SER A 64 -2.07 16.51 -0.70
CA SER A 64 -3.36 16.08 -0.16
C SER A 64 -3.79 16.96 1.00
N VAL A 65 -5.08 17.25 1.10
CA VAL A 65 -5.69 17.94 2.24
C VAL A 65 -6.65 16.97 2.93
N SER A 66 -6.38 16.70 4.21
CA SER A 66 -7.15 15.83 5.09
C SER A 66 -7.91 16.65 6.13
N PRO A 67 -9.14 17.13 5.82
CA PRO A 67 -10.00 17.76 6.81
C PRO A 67 -10.51 16.73 7.82
N ARG A 68 -10.68 17.16 9.06
CA ARG A 68 -11.26 16.39 10.16
C ARG A 68 -12.15 17.31 11.00
N GLY A 69 -13.30 16.80 11.39
CA GLY A 69 -14.30 17.52 12.15
C GLY A 69 -14.98 16.61 13.17
N GLY A 70 -15.38 17.19 14.28
CA GLY A 70 -16.13 16.51 15.33
C GLY A 70 -17.06 17.46 16.06
N LEU A 71 -18.17 16.92 16.52
CA LEU A 71 -19.19 17.61 17.30
C LEU A 71 -19.48 16.77 18.53
N VAL A 72 -19.50 17.40 19.70
CA VAL A 72 -19.99 16.81 20.94
C VAL A 72 -21.07 17.72 21.50
N TYR A 73 -22.22 17.13 21.83
CA TYR A 73 -23.36 17.86 22.37
C TYR A 73 -23.85 17.19 23.65
N ASP A 74 -23.87 17.96 24.73
CA ASP A 74 -24.53 17.57 25.97
C ASP A 74 -26.05 17.73 25.81
N VAL A 75 -26.76 16.60 25.77
CA VAL A 75 -28.19 16.49 25.40
C VAL A 75 -29.13 17.04 26.48
N PHE A 76 -28.70 17.11 27.74
CA PHE A 76 -29.52 17.67 28.83
C PHE A 76 -28.87 18.83 29.59
N GLY A 77 -27.59 19.13 29.34
CA GLY A 77 -26.86 20.19 30.05
C GLY A 77 -26.32 19.76 31.41
N ASN A 78 -26.45 18.47 31.75
CA ASN A 78 -26.01 17.88 33.00
C ASN A 78 -24.74 17.02 32.83
N GLN A 79 -24.14 17.02 31.65
CA GLN A 79 -22.93 16.28 31.27
C GLN A 79 -23.05 14.74 31.39
N LYS A 80 -24.27 14.22 31.56
CA LYS A 80 -24.51 12.78 31.69
C LYS A 80 -24.88 12.11 30.37
N THR A 81 -25.28 12.90 29.36
CA THR A 81 -25.72 12.39 28.07
C THR A 81 -25.02 13.17 26.96
N ALA A 82 -24.11 12.52 26.24
CA ALA A 82 -23.33 13.15 25.18
C ALA A 82 -23.62 12.48 23.84
N ALA A 83 -24.16 13.25 22.89
CA ALA A 83 -24.19 12.88 21.49
C ALA A 83 -22.89 13.33 20.82
N LYS A 84 -22.23 12.44 20.09
CA LYS A 84 -20.96 12.69 19.43
C LYS A 84 -21.06 12.34 17.96
N PHE A 85 -20.49 13.18 17.13
CA PHE A 85 -20.33 12.96 15.71
C PHE A 85 -18.88 13.27 15.33
N SER A 86 -18.30 12.51 14.42
CA SER A 86 -17.02 12.86 13.80
C SER A 86 -16.97 12.41 12.36
N ILE A 87 -16.28 13.19 11.54
CA ILE A 87 -15.98 12.87 10.16
C ILE A 87 -14.53 13.28 9.85
N GLY A 88 -13.80 12.43 9.14
CA GLY A 88 -12.43 12.72 8.77
C GLY A 88 -12.03 12.04 7.48
N ARG A 89 -11.17 12.73 6.73
CA ARG A 89 -10.43 12.15 5.61
C ARG A 89 -9.06 11.69 6.08
N TYR A 90 -8.65 10.52 5.65
CA TYR A 90 -7.39 9.88 5.99
C TYR A 90 -6.72 9.38 4.72
N GLU A 91 -5.54 9.92 4.40
CA GLU A 91 -4.76 9.43 3.26
C GLU A 91 -4.09 8.10 3.63
N GLN A 92 -3.92 7.22 2.64
CA GLN A 92 -3.11 6.00 2.79
C GLN A 92 -1.71 6.38 3.25
N ALA A 93 -1.21 5.72 4.30
CA ALA A 93 0.15 5.92 4.78
C ALA A 93 1.15 5.80 3.62
N GLY A 94 1.89 6.88 3.40
CA GLY A 94 2.89 6.97 2.36
C GLY A 94 4.21 6.44 2.88
N THR A 95 4.71 5.36 2.30
CA THR A 95 6.07 4.87 2.51
C THR A 95 6.61 4.40 1.16
N THR A 96 7.75 3.70 1.15
CA THR A 96 8.33 3.16 -0.07
C THR A 96 7.59 1.98 -0.66
N GLY A 97 6.59 1.41 0.02
CA GLY A 97 5.85 0.25 -0.47
C GLY A 97 5.16 0.46 -1.83
N PHE A 98 4.73 1.70 -2.13
CA PHE A 98 4.22 2.04 -3.47
C PHE A 98 5.34 2.03 -4.51
N SER A 99 6.43 2.78 -4.26
CA SER A 99 7.60 2.84 -5.15
C SER A 99 8.15 1.44 -5.41
N GLU A 100 8.33 0.63 -4.37
CA GLU A 100 8.88 -0.74 -4.46
C GLU A 100 8.03 -1.68 -5.32
N SER A 101 6.71 -1.47 -5.37
CA SER A 101 5.85 -2.27 -6.25
C SER A 101 6.10 -2.01 -7.75
N TYR A 102 6.83 -0.95 -8.08
CA TYR A 102 7.28 -0.61 -9.43
C TYR A 102 8.79 -0.74 -9.59
N ASN A 103 9.51 -1.28 -8.61
CA ASN A 103 10.95 -1.49 -8.71
C ASN A 103 11.28 -2.61 -9.71
N PRO A 104 12.01 -2.33 -10.80
CA PRO A 104 12.40 -3.35 -11.77
C PRO A 104 13.38 -4.41 -11.20
N LEU A 105 14.07 -4.10 -10.10
CA LEU A 105 14.95 -5.02 -9.36
C LEU A 105 14.28 -5.72 -8.18
N GLN A 106 12.95 -5.68 -8.10
CA GLN A 106 12.23 -6.41 -7.07
C GLN A 106 12.61 -7.91 -7.07
N LEU A 107 12.81 -8.46 -5.86
CA LEU A 107 13.17 -9.87 -5.70
C LEU A 107 12.05 -10.79 -6.22
N THR A 108 12.39 -11.62 -7.20
CA THR A 108 11.54 -12.70 -7.70
C THR A 108 12.13 -14.05 -7.30
N THR A 109 11.33 -14.94 -6.74
CA THR A 109 11.72 -16.30 -6.37
C THR A 109 10.95 -17.33 -7.19
N ALA A 110 11.60 -18.47 -7.44
CA ALA A 110 10.97 -19.64 -8.04
C ALA A 110 11.54 -20.88 -7.36
N SER A 111 10.69 -21.89 -7.15
CA SER A 111 11.09 -23.19 -6.64
C SER A 111 11.07 -24.18 -7.80
N VAL A 112 12.16 -24.92 -7.95
CA VAL A 112 12.32 -25.97 -8.96
C VAL A 112 12.81 -27.23 -8.29
N SER A 113 12.48 -28.38 -8.87
CA SER A 113 13.01 -29.68 -8.41
C SER A 113 14.47 -29.82 -8.78
N TRP A 114 15.21 -30.59 -7.98
CA TRP A 114 16.54 -31.05 -8.35
C TRP A 114 16.73 -32.52 -7.94
N THR A 115 17.69 -33.19 -8.56
CA THR A 115 18.03 -34.59 -8.25
C THR A 115 19.53 -34.72 -8.17
N ASP A 116 20.01 -35.12 -7.01
CA ASP A 116 21.42 -35.36 -6.73
C ASP A 116 21.91 -36.59 -7.51
N LEU A 117 22.66 -36.36 -8.59
CA LEU A 117 23.17 -37.42 -9.46
C LEU A 117 24.53 -37.92 -9.00
N ASN A 118 25.31 -37.08 -8.32
CA ASN A 118 26.66 -37.40 -7.87
C ASN A 118 26.74 -37.72 -6.36
N VAL A 119 25.63 -37.60 -5.64
CA VAL A 119 25.44 -37.93 -4.22
C VAL A 119 26.29 -37.04 -3.29
N ASP A 120 26.50 -35.78 -3.67
CA ASP A 120 27.29 -34.82 -2.87
C ASP A 120 26.44 -33.85 -2.02
N GLY A 121 25.11 -33.85 -2.20
CA GLY A 121 24.17 -33.01 -1.47
C GLY A 121 24.16 -31.53 -1.90
N ILE A 122 24.79 -31.18 -3.03
CA ILE A 122 24.92 -29.81 -3.51
C ILE A 122 24.19 -29.66 -4.86
N PRO A 123 23.12 -28.84 -4.96
CA PRO A 123 22.40 -28.67 -6.22
C PRO A 123 23.24 -28.00 -7.33
N GLN A 124 23.53 -28.74 -8.41
CA GLN A 124 24.33 -28.24 -9.55
C GLN A 124 23.52 -28.00 -10.83
N GLY A 125 24.02 -27.15 -11.74
CA GLY A 125 23.38 -26.83 -13.01
C GLY A 125 23.34 -25.34 -13.34
N GLU A 126 23.50 -25.00 -14.62
CA GLU A 126 23.49 -23.63 -15.14
C GLU A 126 22.36 -23.44 -16.15
N LEU A 127 22.01 -22.18 -16.44
CA LEU A 127 21.01 -21.88 -17.46
C LEU A 127 21.36 -22.52 -18.81
N GLY A 128 20.38 -23.17 -19.43
CA GLY A 128 20.53 -23.83 -20.73
C GLY A 128 21.05 -25.26 -20.67
N CYS A 129 21.40 -25.77 -19.49
CA CYS A 129 21.87 -27.14 -19.34
C CYS A 129 20.70 -28.15 -19.25
N THR A 130 20.91 -29.39 -19.68
CA THR A 130 19.83 -30.39 -19.79
C THR A 130 19.63 -31.12 -18.48
N TYR A 131 18.44 -31.04 -17.89
CA TYR A 131 18.15 -31.70 -16.61
C TYR A 131 18.40 -33.21 -16.69
N LEU A 132 19.00 -33.77 -15.62
CA LEU A 132 19.43 -35.17 -15.49
C LEU A 132 20.65 -35.55 -16.35
N THR A 133 21.51 -34.59 -16.69
CA THR A 133 22.85 -34.86 -17.22
C THR A 133 23.94 -34.53 -16.19
N SER A 134 25.17 -35.01 -16.40
CA SER A 134 26.30 -34.72 -15.50
C SER A 134 26.46 -33.21 -15.29
N GLY A 135 26.49 -32.78 -14.02
CA GLY A 135 26.56 -31.36 -13.63
C GLY A 135 25.26 -30.55 -13.80
N CYS A 136 24.14 -31.21 -14.14
CA CYS A 136 22.84 -30.61 -14.43
C CYS A 136 21.71 -31.26 -13.63
N GLU A 137 21.71 -30.97 -12.33
CA GLU A 137 20.82 -31.57 -11.35
C GLU A 137 19.59 -30.73 -11.09
N ILE A 138 19.59 -29.43 -11.43
CA ILE A 138 18.47 -28.52 -11.23
C ILE A 138 17.56 -28.50 -12.46
N ASN A 139 16.26 -28.70 -12.26
CA ASN A 139 15.26 -28.65 -13.33
C ASN A 139 14.86 -27.21 -13.68
N LEU A 140 15.75 -26.47 -14.33
CA LEU A 140 15.53 -25.07 -14.71
C LEU A 140 14.44 -24.89 -15.77
N ALA A 141 13.99 -25.96 -16.44
CA ALA A 141 12.85 -25.92 -17.35
C ALA A 141 11.51 -25.60 -16.65
N GLN A 142 11.46 -25.76 -15.32
CA GLN A 142 10.30 -25.40 -14.49
C GLN A 142 10.24 -23.90 -14.13
N LEU A 143 11.28 -23.12 -14.46
CA LEU A 143 11.26 -21.69 -14.19
C LEU A 143 10.09 -21.01 -14.93
N PRO A 144 9.41 -20.03 -14.30
CA PRO A 144 8.39 -19.24 -14.97
C PRO A 144 8.92 -18.59 -16.25
N LYS A 145 8.06 -18.49 -17.27
CA LYS A 145 8.36 -17.70 -18.48
C LYS A 145 8.63 -16.25 -18.05
N GLY A 146 9.83 -15.75 -18.32
CA GLY A 146 10.27 -14.41 -17.90
C GLY A 146 10.98 -14.38 -16.54
N PHE A 147 11.36 -15.52 -15.94
CA PHE A 147 12.23 -15.52 -14.77
C PHE A 147 13.53 -14.76 -15.07
N GLY A 148 13.92 -13.86 -14.18
CA GLY A 148 15.09 -13.00 -14.36
C GLY A 148 14.88 -11.81 -15.31
N VAL A 149 13.70 -11.66 -15.91
CA VAL A 149 13.30 -10.48 -16.68
C VAL A 149 12.70 -9.45 -15.74
N ALA A 150 13.12 -8.19 -15.88
CA ALA A 150 12.64 -7.09 -15.06
C ALA A 150 11.14 -6.81 -15.29
N SER A 151 10.45 -6.42 -14.22
CA SER A 151 9.05 -6.01 -14.28
C SER A 151 8.88 -4.75 -15.13
N LEU A 152 7.98 -4.78 -16.12
CA LEU A 152 7.57 -3.62 -16.91
C LEU A 152 6.34 -2.91 -16.31
N ALA A 153 6.12 -3.05 -15.00
CA ALA A 153 5.01 -2.37 -14.35
C ALA A 153 5.22 -0.85 -14.45
N ASN A 154 4.24 -0.17 -15.01
CA ASN A 154 4.20 1.29 -15.04
C ASN A 154 3.00 1.77 -14.22
N PHE A 155 3.17 2.85 -13.48
CA PHE A 155 2.06 3.53 -12.82
C PHE A 155 1.33 4.43 -13.83
N ASP A 156 0.05 4.69 -13.60
CA ASP A 156 -0.70 5.70 -14.35
C ASP A 156 -0.15 7.09 -13.97
N PRO A 157 0.28 7.94 -14.93
CA PRO A 157 0.73 9.31 -14.65
C PRO A 157 -0.28 10.15 -13.85
N ASN A 158 -1.58 9.83 -13.94
CA ASN A 158 -2.66 10.51 -13.23
C ASN A 158 -3.11 9.78 -11.96
N ILE A 159 -2.32 8.82 -11.45
CA ILE A 159 -2.69 8.05 -10.26
C ILE A 159 -2.85 8.98 -9.05
N LYS A 160 -4.00 8.85 -8.40
CA LYS A 160 -4.36 9.61 -7.20
C LYS A 160 -4.05 8.79 -5.96
N ARG A 161 -3.65 9.48 -4.88
CA ARG A 161 -3.45 8.84 -3.58
C ARG A 161 -4.76 8.22 -3.10
N MET A 162 -4.64 7.00 -2.56
CA MET A 162 -5.74 6.31 -1.88
C MET A 162 -6.07 7.04 -0.59
N TYR A 163 -7.35 7.16 -0.27
CA TYR A 163 -7.81 7.72 0.99
C TYR A 163 -9.10 7.05 1.43
N ASN A 164 -9.43 7.21 2.70
CA ASN A 164 -10.71 6.83 3.24
C ASN A 164 -11.38 8.00 3.98
N ILE A 165 -12.70 8.03 3.90
CA ILE A 165 -13.54 8.92 4.71
C ILE A 165 -14.11 8.06 5.83
N GLU A 166 -13.90 8.48 7.07
CA GLU A 166 -14.45 7.82 8.25
C GLU A 166 -15.50 8.71 8.89
N THR A 167 -16.69 8.15 9.12
CA THR A 167 -17.78 8.81 9.82
C THR A 167 -18.16 8.00 11.04
N ALA A 168 -18.33 8.66 12.18
CA ALA A 168 -18.77 8.03 13.41
C ALA A 168 -19.86 8.86 14.09
N ILE A 169 -20.89 8.18 14.59
CA ILE A 169 -21.95 8.74 15.42
C ILE A 169 -22.02 7.89 16.69
N SER A 170 -22.03 8.51 17.86
CA SER A 170 -22.24 7.78 19.11
C SER A 170 -23.06 8.57 20.11
N LEU A 171 -23.78 7.85 20.97
CA LEU A 171 -24.48 8.39 22.12
C LEU A 171 -23.92 7.71 23.36
N GLN A 172 -23.52 8.51 24.34
CA GLN A 172 -23.04 8.04 25.63
C GLN A 172 -23.97 8.54 26.74
N GLN A 173 -24.33 7.65 27.66
CA GLN A 173 -25.20 7.92 28.80
C GLN A 173 -24.57 7.39 30.09
N GLU A 174 -24.43 8.24 31.11
CA GLU A 174 -24.25 7.78 32.49
C GLU A 174 -25.58 7.24 33.02
N LEU A 175 -25.60 5.99 33.47
CA LEU A 175 -26.78 5.37 34.07
C LEU A 175 -26.83 5.63 35.57
N ARG A 176 -25.66 5.58 36.22
CA ARG A 176 -25.44 5.90 37.64
C ARG A 176 -23.96 6.27 37.82
N PRO A 177 -23.56 6.91 38.93
CA PRO A 177 -22.17 7.21 39.19
C PRO A 177 -21.28 5.97 39.03
N GLY A 178 -20.24 6.09 38.19
CA GLY A 178 -19.31 5.01 37.88
C GLY A 178 -19.78 4.00 36.83
N VAL A 179 -20.98 4.14 36.25
CA VAL A 179 -21.49 3.26 35.19
C VAL A 179 -22.05 4.08 34.03
N SER A 180 -21.50 3.85 32.83
CA SER A 180 -21.99 4.45 31.59
C SER A 180 -22.16 3.40 30.50
N VAL A 181 -23.07 3.68 29.58
CA VAL A 181 -23.30 2.90 28.36
C VAL A 181 -23.07 3.81 27.17
N GLN A 182 -22.48 3.26 26.11
CA GLN A 182 -22.30 3.93 24.83
C GLN A 182 -22.78 3.02 23.71
N GLY A 183 -23.59 3.59 22.82
CA GLY A 183 -23.91 3.00 21.52
C GLY A 183 -23.29 3.84 20.41
N GLY A 184 -22.78 3.21 19.36
CA GLY A 184 -22.15 3.91 18.25
C GLY A 184 -22.30 3.20 16.91
N TRP A 185 -22.26 3.99 15.84
CA TRP A 185 -22.19 3.57 14.46
C TRP A 185 -20.95 4.16 13.82
N TYR A 186 -20.26 3.35 13.02
CA TYR A 186 -19.00 3.69 12.38
C TYR A 186 -19.05 3.23 10.93
N HIS A 187 -18.64 4.10 10.01
CA HIS A 187 -18.62 3.84 8.58
C HIS A 187 -17.33 4.32 7.96
N ARG A 188 -16.83 3.55 6.99
CA ARG A 188 -15.59 3.85 6.28
C ARG A 188 -15.78 3.65 4.78
N ASP A 189 -15.55 4.70 4.03
CA ASP A 189 -15.62 4.73 2.58
C ASP A 189 -14.23 4.86 1.98
N PHE A 190 -13.78 3.84 1.24
CA PHE A 190 -12.49 3.85 0.57
C PHE A 190 -12.59 4.43 -0.85
N HIS A 191 -11.64 5.29 -1.19
CA HIS A 191 -11.61 6.01 -2.45
C HIS A 191 -10.25 5.86 -3.14
N ASN A 192 -10.25 6.02 -4.47
CA ASN A 192 -9.07 5.86 -5.34
C ASN A 192 -8.33 4.53 -5.15
N LEU A 193 -9.05 3.45 -4.81
CA LEU A 193 -8.46 2.12 -4.62
C LEU A 193 -7.60 1.73 -5.82
N ARG A 194 -6.34 1.34 -5.56
CA ARG A 194 -5.39 0.96 -6.60
C ARG A 194 -5.81 -0.36 -7.26
N ARG A 195 -5.79 -0.37 -8.59
CA ARG A 195 -5.99 -1.57 -9.42
C ARG A 195 -4.80 -1.75 -10.35
N ARG A 196 -4.36 -3.00 -10.52
CA ARG A 196 -3.41 -3.38 -11.57
C ARG A 196 -4.19 -3.95 -12.75
N VAL A 197 -3.89 -3.50 -13.96
CA VAL A 197 -4.54 -3.93 -15.20
C VAL A 197 -3.45 -4.39 -16.16
N ASN A 198 -3.70 -5.51 -16.85
CA ASN A 198 -2.86 -5.92 -17.97
C ASN A 198 -3.32 -5.15 -19.22
N THR A 199 -2.47 -4.24 -19.72
CA THR A 199 -2.78 -3.42 -20.90
C THR A 199 -2.82 -4.23 -22.20
N LEU A 200 -2.36 -5.48 -22.19
CA LEU A 200 -2.49 -6.41 -23.32
C LEU A 200 -3.85 -7.11 -23.36
N GLN A 201 -4.69 -6.92 -22.33
CA GLN A 201 -6.05 -7.45 -22.29
C GLN A 201 -7.06 -6.33 -22.58
N THR A 202 -8.04 -6.66 -23.41
CA THR A 202 -9.17 -5.82 -23.78
C THR A 202 -10.47 -6.45 -23.31
N PHE A 203 -11.57 -5.70 -23.32
CA PHE A 203 -12.89 -6.28 -23.02
C PHE A 203 -13.29 -7.41 -23.98
N ALA A 204 -12.72 -7.45 -25.19
CA ALA A 204 -12.97 -8.53 -26.14
C ALA A 204 -12.36 -9.88 -25.71
N ASP A 205 -11.38 -9.87 -24.79
CA ASP A 205 -10.76 -11.10 -24.26
C ASP A 205 -11.61 -11.76 -23.16
N TYR A 206 -12.71 -11.12 -22.73
CA TYR A 206 -13.60 -11.65 -21.70
C TYR A 206 -14.89 -12.21 -22.31
N THR A 207 -15.31 -13.38 -21.86
CA THR A 207 -16.65 -13.91 -22.18
C THR A 207 -17.66 -13.27 -21.23
N PRO A 208 -18.69 -12.56 -21.74
CA PRO A 208 -19.73 -12.01 -20.89
C PRO A 208 -20.45 -13.14 -20.13
N PHE A 209 -20.72 -12.93 -18.85
CA PHE A 209 -21.63 -13.78 -18.10
C PHE A 209 -22.64 -12.90 -17.35
N THR A 210 -23.85 -13.41 -17.20
CA THR A 210 -24.93 -12.75 -16.46
C THR A 210 -25.10 -13.48 -15.13
N MET A 211 -25.21 -12.72 -14.03
CA MET A 211 -25.58 -13.24 -12.72
C MET A 211 -27.11 -13.27 -12.55
#